data_AF-A0A6G2K2T8-F1
#
_entry.id   AF-A0A6G2K2T8-F1
#
_cell.length_a   1.000
_cell.length_b   1.000
_cell.length_c   1.000
_cell.angle_alpha   90.00
_cell.angle_beta   90.00
_cell.angle_gamma   90.00
#
_symmetry.space_group_name_H-M   'P 1'
#
loop_
_entity.id
_entity.type
_entity.pdbx_description
1 polymer ?
#
loop_
_entity_poly.entity_id
_entity_poly.type
_entity_poly.pdbx_seq_one_letter_code
_entity_poly.pdbx_strand_id
1 'polypeptide(L)'
;MGTWGEIEKELLSRRLPNGAPDFDGVRRGYLRKLSNYTGRSTILYETAGFATLPGVSPDDVSITLDPDVGAFMEVVHGLPRSDPVDLILHSPGGTAEAAEAIVDYLRGRFPGLRVLVPVAAMSAATMVALAADEIVMGAHSQLGPIDPQISIATPEGPRSAPAAAIRRQFDEARRDLAEHPEHTAAWLPILRSMAPALLQICENAEKLAKSMVTAWLAQFMFQDHPEPYESAKRIAAELTDYGQFMSHSRRLGVRRLRELGLNVVDLESDPSLQDLVLSVHHAVNHLMNHTGVVKIVENHLGKAFIRRVGIVPVQTQPSPEDPLARPPEIRKGGSPQQRTAERQ
;
A
#
# COMPACT_ATOMS: atom_id res chain seq x y z
N MET A 1 17.10 0.57 19.80
CA MET A 1 15.97 1.50 19.70
C MET A 1 15.29 1.20 18.40
N GLY A 2 14.01 0.88 18.46
CA GLY A 2 13.20 0.47 17.33
C GLY A 2 11.71 0.66 17.58
N THR A 3 11.32 1.36 18.65
CA THR A 3 9.90 1.59 18.98
C THR A 3 9.45 2.98 18.54
N TRP A 4 8.17 3.08 18.18
CA TRP A 4 7.56 4.34 17.74
C TRP A 4 7.73 5.49 18.75
N GLY A 5 7.58 5.22 20.05
CA GLY A 5 7.67 6.22 21.10
C GLY A 5 9.11 6.67 21.43
N GLU A 6 10.11 5.82 21.17
CA GLU A 6 11.52 6.23 21.27
C GLU A 6 11.89 7.21 20.15
N ILE A 7 11.44 6.93 18.92
CA ILE A 7 11.63 7.84 17.78
C ILE A 7 10.91 9.17 18.01
N GLU A 8 9.70 9.13 18.59
CA GLU A 8 8.99 10.35 18.99
C GLU A 8 9.81 11.19 19.97
N LYS A 9 10.33 10.58 21.05
CA LYS A 9 11.19 11.26 22.02
C LYS A 9 12.45 11.85 21.37
N GLU A 10 13.09 11.12 20.46
CA GLU A 10 14.24 11.61 19.71
C GLU A 10 13.86 12.86 18.87
N LEU A 11 12.75 12.82 18.14
CA LEU A 11 12.22 13.95 17.36
C LEU A 11 11.83 15.15 18.22
N LEU A 12 11.34 14.92 19.44
CA LEU A 12 11.07 15.98 20.41
C LEU A 12 12.36 16.65 20.91
N SER A 13 13.44 15.88 21.04
CA SER A 13 14.75 16.39 21.48
C SER A 13 15.56 17.04 20.36
N ARG A 14 15.37 16.62 19.10
CA ARG A 14 16.07 17.14 17.93
C ARG A 14 15.19 18.12 17.17
N ARG A 15 15.43 19.41 17.40
CA ARG A 15 14.72 20.50 16.74
C ARG A 15 15.62 21.24 15.75
N LEU A 16 15.04 21.61 14.62
CA LEU A 16 15.64 22.54 13.67
C LEU A 16 15.67 23.97 14.27
N PRO A 17 16.45 24.91 13.70
CA PRO A 17 16.53 26.29 14.19
C PRO A 17 15.17 27.03 14.27
N ASN A 18 14.20 26.60 13.47
CA ASN A 18 12.82 27.12 13.47
C ASN A 18 11.90 26.43 14.51
N GLY A 19 12.43 25.54 15.35
CA GLY A 19 11.70 24.80 16.38
C GLY A 19 10.95 23.56 15.88
N ALA A 20 10.94 23.28 14.57
CA ALA A 20 10.27 22.10 14.02
C ALA A 20 11.05 20.80 14.35
N PRO A 21 10.38 19.64 14.47
CA PRO A 21 11.06 18.35 14.57
C PRO A 21 11.96 18.08 13.35
N ASP A 22 13.17 17.57 13.58
CA ASP A 22 14.12 17.19 12.52
C ASP A 22 13.82 15.78 11.95
N PHE A 23 12.74 15.66 11.19
CA PHE A 23 12.32 14.39 10.58
C PHE A 23 13.39 13.81 9.64
N ASP A 24 14.01 14.65 8.82
CA ASP A 24 14.99 14.20 7.82
C ASP A 24 16.30 13.78 8.50
N GLY A 25 16.78 14.51 9.50
CA GLY A 25 18.00 14.16 10.23
C GLY A 25 17.87 12.84 10.98
N VAL A 26 16.73 12.59 11.64
CA VAL A 26 16.45 11.31 12.32
C VAL A 26 16.34 10.17 11.29
N ARG A 27 15.47 10.30 10.29
CA ARG A 27 15.24 9.26 9.27
C ARG A 27 16.52 8.90 8.51
N ARG A 28 17.23 9.91 7.97
CA ARG A 28 18.50 9.70 7.24
C ARG A 28 19.60 9.17 8.15
N GLY A 29 19.57 9.53 9.44
CA GLY A 29 20.46 8.98 10.45
C GLY A 29 20.33 7.46 10.56
N TYR A 30 19.09 6.96 10.70
CA TYR A 30 18.84 5.52 10.77
C TYR A 30 19.07 4.81 9.44
N LEU A 31 18.74 5.42 8.30
CA LEU A 31 19.06 4.85 6.97
C LEU A 31 20.57 4.63 6.79
N ARG A 32 21.41 5.59 7.19
CA ARG A 32 22.88 5.42 7.16
C ARG A 32 23.35 4.33 8.11
N LYS A 33 22.82 4.29 9.34
CA LYS A 33 23.17 3.24 10.31
C LYS A 33 22.82 1.85 9.77
N LEU A 34 21.65 1.71 9.14
CA LEU A 34 21.21 0.46 8.52
C LEU A 34 22.14 0.04 7.37
N SER A 35 22.44 0.94 6.43
CA SER A 35 23.36 0.66 5.33
C SER A 35 24.76 0.27 5.82
N ASN A 36 25.28 0.98 6.81
CA ASN A 36 26.57 0.64 7.43
C ASN A 36 26.54 -0.71 8.14
N TYR A 37 25.42 -1.06 8.78
CA TYR A 37 25.25 -2.32 9.49
C TYR A 37 25.19 -3.50 8.53
N THR A 38 24.44 -3.38 7.43
CA THR A 38 24.27 -4.46 6.46
C THR A 38 25.42 -4.54 5.47
N GLY A 39 26.19 -3.47 5.30
CA GLY A 39 27.22 -3.35 4.26
C GLY A 39 26.63 -3.26 2.86
N ARG A 40 25.34 -2.94 2.74
CA ARG A 40 24.60 -2.90 1.48
C ARG A 40 24.14 -1.49 1.19
N SER A 41 24.02 -1.14 -0.08
CA SER A 41 23.34 0.10 -0.45
C SER A 41 21.88 -0.01 -0.01
N THR A 42 21.37 0.95 0.77
CA THR A 42 19.96 0.92 1.21
C THR A 42 19.12 1.98 0.50
N ILE A 43 17.97 1.55 0.00
CA ILE A 43 16.88 2.36 -0.58
C ILE A 43 15.62 2.13 0.27
N LEU A 44 14.87 3.21 0.49
CA LEU A 44 13.59 3.27 1.16
C LEU A 44 12.51 3.57 0.12
N TYR A 45 11.44 2.76 0.08
CA TYR A 45 10.20 3.06 -0.64
C TYR A 45 9.03 2.83 0.32
N GLU A 46 8.41 3.91 0.78
CA GLU A 46 7.20 3.83 1.62
C GLU A 46 6.12 4.80 1.16
N THR A 47 4.86 4.36 1.27
CA THR A 47 3.68 5.19 1.05
C THR A 47 2.73 5.14 2.24
N ALA A 48 1.92 6.19 2.38
CA ALA A 48 0.84 6.28 3.37
C ALA A 48 -0.43 5.55 2.91
N GLY A 49 -0.34 4.66 1.92
CA GLY A 49 -1.49 4.10 1.21
C GLY A 49 -2.31 3.06 1.98
N PHE A 50 -1.95 2.75 3.23
CA PHE A 50 -2.77 1.93 4.12
C PHE A 50 -3.69 2.76 5.04
N ALA A 51 -3.59 4.09 5.00
CA ALA A 51 -4.46 5.00 5.71
C ALA A 51 -5.37 5.76 4.73
N THR A 52 -6.62 6.01 5.11
CA THR A 52 -7.52 6.88 4.35
C THR A 52 -7.18 8.34 4.67
N LEU A 53 -6.56 9.03 3.72
CA LEU A 53 -6.14 10.43 3.89
C LEU A 53 -7.00 11.36 3.02
N PRO A 54 -7.70 12.35 3.62
CA PRO A 54 -8.47 13.32 2.86
C PRO A 54 -7.61 14.07 1.85
N GLY A 55 -8.10 14.19 0.61
CA GLY A 55 -7.43 14.94 -0.45
C GLY A 55 -6.28 14.20 -1.15
N VAL A 56 -5.99 12.95 -0.77
CA VAL A 56 -4.94 12.12 -1.39
C VAL A 56 -5.57 11.24 -2.46
N SER A 57 -5.07 11.31 -3.70
CA SER A 57 -5.51 10.44 -4.79
C SER A 57 -4.92 9.03 -4.61
N PRO A 58 -5.60 7.96 -5.05
CA PRO A 58 -5.01 6.62 -5.06
C PRO A 58 -3.63 6.56 -5.75
N ASP A 59 -3.42 7.32 -6.82
CA ASP A 59 -2.14 7.35 -7.55
C ASP A 59 -1.01 7.99 -6.73
N ASP A 60 -1.32 8.87 -5.76
CA ASP A 60 -0.31 9.51 -4.92
C ASP A 60 0.39 8.50 -3.99
N VAL A 61 -0.27 7.38 -3.68
CA VAL A 61 0.16 6.36 -2.72
C VAL A 61 0.38 4.97 -3.33
N SER A 62 0.06 4.81 -4.62
CA SER A 62 0.23 3.56 -5.38
C SER A 62 1.57 3.53 -6.12
N ILE A 63 2.08 2.34 -6.45
CA ILE A 63 3.22 2.17 -7.36
C ILE A 63 2.79 2.52 -8.79
N THR A 64 3.34 3.57 -9.37
CA THR A 64 2.99 4.08 -10.71
C THR A 64 4.22 4.32 -11.58
N LEU A 65 4.07 4.26 -12.90
CA LEU A 65 5.20 4.46 -13.82
C LEU A 65 5.82 5.86 -13.66
N ASP A 66 4.95 6.87 -13.61
CA ASP A 66 5.27 8.25 -13.25
C ASP A 66 4.54 8.56 -11.92
N PRO A 67 5.23 8.95 -10.83
CA PRO A 67 6.64 9.35 -10.77
C PRO A 67 7.64 8.27 -10.34
N ASP A 68 7.21 7.03 -10.03
CA ASP A 68 8.08 6.15 -9.23
C ASP A 68 9.31 5.66 -9.97
N VAL A 69 9.23 5.38 -11.28
CA VAL A 69 10.44 5.00 -12.04
C VAL A 69 11.46 6.15 -12.03
N GLY A 70 11.01 7.39 -12.22
CA GLY A 70 11.86 8.57 -12.10
C GLY A 70 12.43 8.77 -10.69
N ALA A 71 11.63 8.48 -9.65
CA ALA A 71 12.07 8.50 -8.26
C ALA A 71 13.19 7.46 -8.00
N PHE A 72 13.05 6.25 -8.54
CA PHE A 72 14.09 5.23 -8.48
C PHE A 72 15.36 5.66 -9.22
N MET A 73 15.24 6.31 -10.39
CA MET A 73 16.39 6.86 -11.12
C MET A 73 17.16 7.89 -10.28
N GLU A 74 16.47 8.77 -9.55
CA GLU A 74 17.07 9.76 -8.65
C GLU A 74 17.85 9.08 -7.51
N VAL A 75 17.21 8.17 -6.79
CA VAL A 75 17.83 7.57 -5.59
C VAL A 75 18.89 6.52 -5.92
N VAL A 76 18.86 5.92 -7.09
CA VAL A 76 19.90 4.98 -7.54
C VAL A 76 21.14 5.72 -8.04
N HIS A 77 21.01 6.97 -8.48
CA HIS A 77 22.13 7.76 -8.98
C HIS A 77 23.21 7.92 -7.89
N GLY A 78 24.43 7.48 -8.17
CA GLY A 78 25.57 7.58 -7.24
C GLY A 78 25.75 6.40 -6.28
N LEU A 79 24.81 5.45 -6.21
CA LEU A 79 25.02 4.22 -5.46
C LEU A 79 26.08 3.33 -6.15
N PRO A 80 26.98 2.66 -5.42
CA PRO A 80 27.96 1.75 -6.01
C PRO A 80 27.28 0.61 -6.80
N ARG A 81 27.84 0.25 -7.97
CA ARG A 81 27.32 -0.85 -8.81
C ARG A 81 27.75 -2.23 -8.35
N SER A 82 28.86 -2.30 -7.63
CA SER A 82 29.44 -3.53 -7.10
C SER A 82 28.67 -4.09 -5.90
N ASP A 83 27.93 -3.24 -5.21
CA ASP A 83 27.34 -3.57 -3.92
C ASP A 83 25.90 -4.03 -4.14
N PRO A 84 25.47 -5.10 -3.45
CA PRO A 84 24.07 -5.48 -3.49
C PRO A 84 23.22 -4.46 -2.72
N VAL A 85 21.91 -4.44 -2.99
CA VAL A 85 20.99 -3.43 -2.47
C VAL A 85 19.98 -4.03 -1.49
N ASP A 86 19.64 -3.25 -0.46
CA ASP A 86 18.50 -3.43 0.43
C ASP A 86 17.41 -2.44 0.03
N LEU A 87 16.20 -2.95 -0.22
CA LEU A 87 15.00 -2.14 -0.45
C LEU A 87 14.05 -2.31 0.73
N ILE A 88 13.87 -1.26 1.52
CA ILE A 88 12.78 -1.19 2.51
C ILE A 88 11.50 -0.89 1.73
N LEU A 89 10.49 -1.77 1.85
CA LEU A 89 9.28 -1.72 1.05
C LEU A 89 8.03 -1.74 1.93
N HIS A 90 7.29 -0.62 1.91
CA HIS A 90 5.98 -0.49 2.55
C HIS A 90 4.97 0.19 1.61
N SER A 91 4.09 -0.59 0.99
CA SER A 91 3.18 -0.06 -0.04
C SER A 91 1.94 -0.94 -0.23
N PRO A 92 0.75 -0.35 -0.51
CA PRO A 92 -0.46 -1.09 -0.87
C PRO A 92 -0.39 -1.70 -2.29
N GLY A 93 0.68 -1.46 -3.04
CA GLY A 93 0.83 -1.90 -4.43
C GLY A 93 0.51 -0.78 -5.41
N GLY A 94 0.10 -1.16 -6.63
CA GLY A 94 -0.05 -0.26 -7.76
C GLY A 94 -0.14 -1.05 -9.06
N THR A 95 0.44 -0.56 -10.15
CA THR A 95 0.38 -1.23 -11.45
C THR A 95 1.50 -2.27 -11.61
N ALA A 96 1.20 -3.37 -12.33
CA ALA A 96 2.17 -4.42 -12.61
C ALA A 96 3.32 -3.88 -13.48
N GLU A 97 3.01 -3.03 -14.46
CA GLU A 97 3.97 -2.45 -15.39
C GLU A 97 4.97 -1.53 -14.67
N ALA A 98 4.52 -0.78 -13.65
CA ALA A 98 5.43 0.04 -12.85
C ALA A 98 6.35 -0.82 -11.98
N ALA A 99 5.81 -1.91 -11.39
CA ALA A 99 6.63 -2.89 -10.70
C ALA A 99 7.66 -3.54 -11.63
N GLU A 100 7.28 -3.88 -12.87
CA GLU A 100 8.21 -4.40 -13.88
C GLU A 100 9.38 -3.46 -14.14
N ALA A 101 9.06 -2.21 -14.47
CA ALA A 101 10.08 -1.19 -14.75
C ALA A 101 11.03 -0.96 -13.56
N ILE A 102 10.51 -0.96 -12.32
CA ILE A 102 11.34 -0.82 -11.11
C ILE A 102 12.22 -2.05 -10.91
N VAL A 103 11.67 -3.26 -11.04
CA VAL A 103 12.42 -4.52 -10.87
C VAL A 103 13.54 -4.62 -11.90
N ASP A 104 13.23 -4.41 -13.18
CA ASP A 104 14.21 -4.46 -14.27
C ASP A 104 15.33 -3.43 -14.05
N TYR A 105 14.96 -2.23 -13.59
CA TYR A 105 15.94 -1.19 -13.30
C TYR A 105 16.86 -1.56 -12.14
N LEU A 106 16.32 -2.06 -11.02
CA LEU A 106 17.12 -2.49 -9.87
C LEU A 106 17.98 -3.71 -10.20
N ARG A 107 17.42 -4.72 -10.83
CA ARG A 107 18.12 -5.97 -11.21
C ARG A 107 19.15 -5.77 -12.30
N GLY A 108 18.95 -4.82 -13.22
CA GLY A 108 19.96 -4.43 -14.20
C GLY A 108 21.11 -3.60 -13.59
N ARG A 109 20.97 -3.14 -12.34
CA ARG A 109 21.86 -2.14 -11.74
C ARG A 109 22.67 -2.63 -10.54
N PHE A 110 22.18 -3.66 -9.84
CA PHE A 110 22.80 -4.22 -8.64
C PHE A 110 22.94 -5.73 -8.76
N PRO A 111 24.02 -6.33 -8.22
CA PRO A 111 24.26 -7.77 -8.32
C PRO A 111 23.34 -8.61 -7.45
N GLY A 112 22.64 -7.99 -6.49
CA GLY A 112 21.67 -8.67 -5.63
C GLY A 112 20.69 -7.67 -5.01
N LEU A 113 19.49 -8.14 -4.73
CA LEU A 113 18.39 -7.39 -4.16
C LEU A 113 17.83 -8.15 -2.97
N ARG A 114 17.81 -7.50 -1.80
CA ARG A 114 17.10 -7.97 -0.61
C ARG A 114 15.99 -6.99 -0.29
N VAL A 115 14.80 -7.52 -0.02
CA VAL A 115 13.64 -6.68 0.34
C VAL A 115 13.33 -6.82 1.81
N LEU A 116 13.28 -5.67 2.51
CA LEU A 116 12.96 -5.56 3.93
C LEU A 116 11.52 -5.06 4.05
N VAL A 117 10.60 -5.88 4.52
CA VAL A 117 9.19 -5.49 4.68
C VAL A 117 8.92 -5.21 6.16
N PRO A 118 8.89 -3.93 6.59
CA PRO A 118 8.66 -3.61 7.99
C PRO A 118 7.25 -4.01 8.42
N VAL A 119 6.22 -3.66 7.63
CA VAL A 119 4.82 -3.96 7.97
C VAL A 119 4.08 -4.67 6.84
N ALA A 120 3.94 -4.06 5.67
CA ALA A 120 3.13 -4.63 4.60
C ALA A 120 3.61 -4.22 3.19
N ALA A 121 3.62 -5.20 2.29
CA ALA A 121 3.76 -4.98 0.85
C ALA A 121 2.67 -5.78 0.14
N MET A 122 1.71 -5.11 -0.51
CA MET A 122 0.55 -5.75 -1.14
C MET A 122 0.61 -5.65 -2.68
N SER A 123 -0.06 -6.57 -3.39
CA SER A 123 -0.26 -6.50 -4.84
C SER A 123 1.06 -6.30 -5.60
N ALA A 124 1.19 -5.26 -6.42
CA ALA A 124 2.44 -4.95 -7.13
C ALA A 124 3.67 -4.84 -6.21
N ALA A 125 3.53 -4.39 -4.96
CA ALA A 125 4.64 -4.36 -4.00
C ALA A 125 5.04 -5.77 -3.56
N THR A 126 4.09 -6.71 -3.44
CA THR A 126 4.42 -8.13 -3.28
C THR A 126 5.19 -8.65 -4.48
N MET A 127 4.82 -8.27 -5.71
CA MET A 127 5.54 -8.70 -6.91
C MET A 127 7.00 -8.20 -6.89
N VAL A 128 7.25 -6.95 -6.49
CA VAL A 128 8.61 -6.41 -6.29
C VAL A 128 9.37 -7.19 -5.21
N ALA A 129 8.72 -7.54 -4.10
CA ALA A 129 9.34 -8.35 -3.05
C ALA A 129 9.75 -9.75 -3.54
N LEU A 130 8.91 -10.39 -4.35
CA LEU A 130 9.17 -11.71 -4.93
C LEU A 130 10.27 -11.68 -6.01
N ALA A 131 10.61 -10.49 -6.51
CA ALA A 131 11.76 -10.32 -7.38
C ALA A 131 13.09 -10.20 -6.64
N ALA A 132 13.13 -10.32 -5.30
CA ALA A 132 14.34 -10.30 -4.48
C ALA A 132 15.01 -11.68 -4.36
N ASP A 133 16.27 -11.71 -3.94
CA ASP A 133 17.00 -12.96 -3.63
C ASP A 133 16.55 -13.53 -2.27
N GLU A 134 16.20 -12.63 -1.35
CA GLU A 134 15.68 -12.93 -0.03
C GLU A 134 14.72 -11.83 0.43
N ILE A 135 13.74 -12.19 1.24
CA ILE A 135 12.80 -11.25 1.87
C ILE A 135 12.99 -11.31 3.38
N VAL A 136 13.19 -10.17 4.03
CA VAL A 136 13.27 -10.09 5.50
C VAL A 136 11.96 -9.52 6.03
N MET A 137 11.34 -10.24 6.95
CA MET A 137 10.01 -9.91 7.48
C MET A 137 9.94 -10.14 8.97
N GLY A 138 9.28 -9.24 9.69
CA GLY A 138 8.90 -9.47 11.08
C GLY A 138 7.72 -10.43 11.18
N ALA A 139 7.51 -11.01 12.36
CA ALA A 139 6.37 -11.85 12.69
C ALA A 139 5.02 -11.15 12.53
N HIS A 140 5.00 -9.81 12.56
CA HIS A 140 3.83 -8.97 12.31
C HIS A 140 3.69 -8.58 10.84
N SER A 141 4.77 -8.63 10.07
CA SER A 141 4.80 -8.19 8.69
C SER A 141 3.98 -9.13 7.78
N GLN A 142 3.61 -8.63 6.61
CA GLN A 142 2.81 -9.38 5.65
C GLN A 142 3.08 -9.00 4.20
N LEU A 143 3.01 -10.01 3.34
CA LEU A 143 2.74 -9.81 1.92
C LEU A 143 1.25 -9.96 1.65
N GLY A 144 0.83 -9.55 0.46
CA GLY A 144 -0.55 -9.70 -0.02
C GLY A 144 -0.64 -10.61 -1.25
N PRO A 145 -1.88 -10.96 -1.64
CA PRO A 145 -2.15 -11.54 -2.95
C PRO A 145 -1.63 -10.65 -4.09
N ILE A 146 -1.33 -11.28 -5.22
CA ILE A 146 -0.94 -10.60 -6.48
C ILE A 146 -2.07 -10.64 -7.52
N ASP A 147 -3.32 -10.88 -7.09
CA ASP A 147 -4.47 -10.90 -8.00
C ASP A 147 -4.76 -9.48 -8.53
N PRO A 148 -4.79 -9.29 -9.86
CA PRO A 148 -5.04 -7.97 -10.42
C PRO A 148 -6.43 -7.46 -10.08
N GLN A 149 -6.52 -6.18 -9.74
CA GLN A 149 -7.78 -5.46 -9.60
C GLN A 149 -8.06 -4.64 -10.85
N ILE A 150 -9.28 -4.70 -11.35
CA ILE A 150 -9.72 -4.01 -12.56
C ILE A 150 -10.72 -2.92 -12.18
N SER A 151 -10.38 -1.69 -12.53
CA SER A 151 -11.28 -0.55 -12.42
C SER A 151 -12.16 -0.45 -13.66
N ILE A 152 -13.47 -0.47 -13.45
CA ILE A 152 -14.50 -0.39 -14.48
C ILE A 152 -15.26 0.92 -14.28
N ALA A 153 -15.40 1.71 -15.34
CA ALA A 153 -16.27 2.87 -15.33
C ALA A 153 -17.72 2.42 -15.43
N THR A 154 -18.52 2.71 -14.41
CA THR A 154 -19.99 2.48 -14.40
C THR A 154 -20.73 3.81 -14.42
N PRO A 155 -22.01 3.85 -14.84
CA PRO A 155 -22.82 5.07 -14.76
C PRO A 155 -22.88 5.68 -13.35
N GLU A 156 -22.76 4.86 -12.31
CA GLU A 156 -22.74 5.29 -10.90
C GLU A 156 -21.35 5.72 -10.40
N GLY A 157 -20.32 5.63 -11.25
CA GLY A 157 -18.92 5.96 -10.94
C GLY A 157 -17.95 4.80 -11.19
N PRO A 158 -16.64 5.01 -11.01
CA PRO A 158 -15.66 3.94 -11.12
C PRO A 158 -15.84 2.92 -9.99
N ARG A 159 -15.79 1.63 -10.34
CA ARG A 159 -15.79 0.51 -9.38
C ARG A 159 -14.57 -0.36 -9.65
N SER A 160 -13.95 -0.89 -8.60
CA SER A 160 -12.85 -1.85 -8.71
C SER A 160 -13.32 -3.24 -8.26
N ALA A 161 -12.90 -4.27 -8.98
CA ALA A 161 -13.12 -5.65 -8.60
C ALA A 161 -11.93 -6.54 -9.01
N PRO A 162 -11.67 -7.64 -8.29
CA PRO A 162 -10.67 -8.63 -8.70
C PRO A 162 -10.98 -9.21 -10.08
N ALA A 163 -9.95 -9.32 -10.94
CA ALA A 163 -10.07 -9.92 -12.27
C ALA A 163 -10.72 -11.31 -12.23
N ALA A 164 -10.34 -12.12 -11.23
CA ALA A 164 -10.90 -13.46 -11.03
C ALA A 164 -12.40 -13.45 -10.68
N ALA A 165 -12.87 -12.43 -9.94
CA ALA A 165 -14.28 -12.30 -9.58
C ALA A 165 -15.12 -11.91 -10.81
N ILE A 166 -14.62 -10.97 -11.63
CA ILE A 166 -15.26 -10.59 -12.89
C ILE A 166 -15.35 -11.79 -13.83
N ARG A 167 -14.25 -12.55 -13.98
CA ARG A 167 -14.24 -13.78 -14.80
C ARG A 167 -15.26 -14.79 -14.31
N ARG A 168 -15.35 -15.03 -13.00
CA ARG A 168 -16.37 -15.93 -12.41
C ARG A 168 -17.78 -15.47 -12.72
N GLN A 169 -18.04 -14.16 -12.73
CA GLN A 169 -19.35 -13.62 -13.07
C GLN A 169 -19.72 -13.90 -14.54
N PHE A 170 -18.76 -13.78 -15.48
CA PHE A 170 -18.97 -14.19 -16.87
C PHE A 170 -19.24 -15.70 -16.98
N ASP A 171 -18.49 -16.53 -16.24
CA ASP A 171 -18.67 -17.98 -16.22
C ASP A 171 -20.02 -18.40 -15.62
N GLU A 172 -20.51 -17.68 -14.62
CA GLU A 172 -21.83 -17.86 -14.02
C GLU A 172 -22.94 -17.47 -15.00
N ALA A 173 -22.88 -16.28 -15.60
CA ALA A 173 -23.84 -15.83 -16.60
C ALA A 173 -23.94 -16.81 -17.79
N ARG A 174 -22.79 -17.29 -18.27
CA ARG A 174 -22.75 -18.26 -19.37
C ARG A 174 -23.42 -19.59 -19.01
N ARG A 175 -23.20 -20.11 -17.80
CA ARG A 175 -23.79 -21.37 -17.34
C ARG A 175 -25.29 -21.21 -17.10
N ASP A 176 -25.68 -20.17 -16.38
CA ASP A 176 -27.08 -19.89 -16.06
C ASP A 176 -27.92 -19.69 -17.33
N LEU A 177 -27.46 -18.87 -18.27
CA LEU A 177 -28.21 -18.63 -19.52
C LEU A 177 -28.23 -19.82 -20.49
N ALA A 178 -27.29 -20.77 -20.35
CA ALA A 178 -27.31 -22.01 -21.13
C ALA A 178 -28.40 -22.97 -20.64
N GLU A 179 -28.70 -22.97 -19.34
CA GLU A 179 -29.71 -23.82 -18.70
C GLU A 179 -31.08 -23.12 -18.60
N HIS A 180 -31.07 -21.81 -18.38
CA HIS A 180 -32.23 -20.95 -18.11
C HIS A 180 -32.24 -19.69 -19.00
N PRO A 181 -32.57 -19.81 -20.31
CA PRO A 181 -32.64 -18.67 -21.21
C PRO A 181 -33.61 -17.56 -20.74
N GLU A 182 -34.61 -17.89 -19.93
CA GLU A 182 -35.56 -16.97 -19.30
C GLU A 182 -34.89 -15.96 -18.34
N HIS A 183 -33.70 -16.26 -17.81
CA HIS A 183 -32.94 -15.35 -16.94
C HIS A 183 -32.26 -14.21 -17.72
N THR A 184 -32.34 -14.19 -19.05
CA THR A 184 -31.73 -13.14 -19.91
C THR A 184 -32.09 -11.73 -19.44
N ALA A 185 -33.34 -11.48 -19.06
CA ALA A 185 -33.79 -10.17 -18.60
C ALA A 185 -33.08 -9.70 -17.33
N ALA A 186 -32.68 -10.62 -16.44
CA ALA A 186 -31.95 -10.32 -15.21
C ALA A 186 -30.46 -10.04 -15.47
N TRP A 187 -29.84 -10.74 -16.43
CA TRP A 187 -28.42 -10.56 -16.77
C TRP A 187 -28.15 -9.35 -17.66
N LEU A 188 -29.09 -8.95 -18.52
CA LEU A 188 -28.90 -7.85 -19.47
C LEU A 188 -28.38 -6.54 -18.84
N PRO A 189 -28.92 -6.04 -17.71
CA PRO A 189 -28.39 -4.83 -17.07
C PRO A 189 -26.96 -5.01 -16.54
N ILE A 190 -26.62 -6.20 -16.02
CA ILE A 190 -25.31 -6.52 -15.48
C ILE A 190 -24.28 -6.60 -16.60
N LEU A 191 -24.59 -7.30 -17.69
CA LEU A 191 -23.67 -7.44 -18.82
C LEU A 191 -23.48 -6.12 -19.58
N ARG A 192 -24.49 -5.25 -19.62
CA ARG A 192 -24.37 -3.90 -20.22
C ARG A 192 -23.49 -2.95 -19.42
N SER A 193 -23.38 -3.13 -18.10
CA SER A 193 -22.49 -2.30 -17.28
C SER A 193 -21.01 -2.71 -17.38
N MET A 194 -20.73 -3.84 -18.04
CA MET A 194 -19.37 -4.32 -18.29
C MET A 194 -18.75 -3.65 -19.51
N ALA A 195 -17.48 -3.27 -19.40
CA ALA A 195 -16.73 -2.67 -20.50
C ALA A 195 -16.47 -3.68 -21.64
N PRO A 196 -16.34 -3.22 -22.91
CA PRO A 196 -15.92 -4.08 -24.01
C PRO A 196 -14.58 -4.78 -23.70
N ALA A 197 -14.46 -6.04 -24.12
CA ALA A 197 -13.28 -6.88 -23.92
C ALA A 197 -12.84 -7.10 -22.45
N LEU A 198 -13.69 -6.77 -21.47
CA LEU A 198 -13.36 -6.86 -20.04
C LEU A 198 -12.88 -8.24 -19.61
N LEU A 199 -13.52 -9.32 -20.10
CA LEU A 199 -13.09 -10.69 -19.82
C LEU A 199 -11.65 -10.95 -20.27
N GLN A 200 -11.31 -10.54 -21.50
CA GLN A 200 -9.95 -10.69 -22.04
C GLN A 200 -8.93 -9.85 -21.26
N ILE A 201 -9.32 -8.65 -20.83
CA ILE A 201 -8.48 -7.78 -19.98
C ILE A 201 -8.18 -8.48 -18.65
N CYS A 202 -9.21 -9.06 -18.00
CA CYS A 202 -9.04 -9.80 -16.75
C CYS A 202 -8.09 -10.99 -16.92
N GLU A 203 -8.28 -11.80 -17.97
CA GLU A 203 -7.43 -12.95 -18.27
C GLU A 203 -5.98 -12.55 -18.55
N ASN A 204 -5.78 -11.48 -19.34
CA ASN A 204 -4.46 -10.98 -19.66
C ASN A 204 -3.75 -10.41 -18.43
N ALA A 205 -4.46 -9.67 -17.57
CA ALA A 205 -3.91 -9.15 -16.33
C ALA A 205 -3.46 -10.29 -15.40
N GLU A 206 -4.30 -11.32 -15.21
CA GLU A 206 -3.92 -12.49 -14.41
C GLU A 206 -2.70 -13.20 -14.99
N LYS A 207 -2.66 -13.37 -16.31
CA LYS A 207 -1.54 -14.01 -17.01
C LYS A 207 -0.25 -13.21 -16.85
N LEU A 208 -0.33 -11.88 -16.97
CA LEU A 208 0.81 -10.97 -16.84
C LEU A 208 1.43 -11.07 -15.44
N ALA A 209 0.62 -10.90 -14.39
CA ALA A 209 1.10 -11.00 -13.00
C ALA A 209 1.75 -12.37 -12.71
N LYS A 210 1.10 -13.47 -13.16
CA LYS A 210 1.65 -14.83 -13.03
C LYS A 210 2.97 -14.99 -13.77
N SER A 211 3.06 -14.52 -15.02
CA SER A 211 4.28 -14.69 -15.82
C SER A 211 5.47 -13.91 -15.26
N MET A 212 5.24 -12.68 -14.78
CA MET A 212 6.28 -11.84 -14.20
C MET A 212 6.84 -12.47 -12.92
N VAL A 213 5.97 -12.82 -11.98
CA VAL A 213 6.40 -13.43 -10.71
C VAL A 213 7.04 -14.80 -10.94
N THR A 214 6.52 -15.59 -11.89
CA THR A 214 7.16 -16.87 -12.27
C THR A 214 8.58 -16.65 -12.78
N ALA A 215 8.77 -15.69 -13.68
CA ALA A 215 10.08 -15.39 -14.26
C ALA A 215 11.06 -14.90 -13.18
N TRP A 216 10.65 -13.95 -12.35
CA TRP A 216 11.53 -13.37 -11.33
C TRP A 216 11.91 -14.35 -10.23
N LEU A 217 10.96 -15.12 -9.70
CA LEU A 217 11.28 -16.15 -8.71
C LEU A 217 12.25 -17.19 -9.28
N ALA A 218 12.01 -17.67 -10.51
CA ALA A 218 12.88 -18.65 -11.15
C ALA A 218 14.28 -18.10 -11.42
N GLN A 219 14.38 -16.84 -11.85
CA GLN A 219 15.64 -16.21 -12.20
C GLN A 219 16.48 -15.80 -10.99
N PHE A 220 15.84 -15.44 -9.87
CA PHE A 220 16.53 -14.85 -8.72
C PHE A 220 16.47 -15.75 -7.47
N MET A 221 15.35 -15.74 -6.75
CA MET A 221 15.21 -16.44 -5.48
C MET A 221 15.45 -17.96 -5.59
N PHE A 222 15.09 -18.55 -6.72
CA PHE A 222 15.17 -19.99 -6.97
C PHE A 222 16.25 -20.38 -7.97
N GLN A 223 17.21 -19.50 -8.28
CA GLN A 223 18.25 -19.79 -9.26
C GLN A 223 18.99 -21.12 -9.00
N ASP A 224 19.13 -21.50 -7.72
CA ASP A 224 19.81 -22.73 -7.29
C ASP A 224 18.84 -23.91 -6.98
N HIS A 225 17.54 -23.75 -7.22
CA HIS A 225 16.58 -24.84 -7.05
C HIS A 225 16.73 -25.89 -8.18
N PRO A 226 16.39 -27.17 -7.94
CA PRO A 226 16.42 -28.21 -8.98
C PRO A 226 15.51 -27.91 -10.18
N GLU A 227 14.32 -27.36 -9.91
CA GLU A 227 13.34 -26.95 -10.92
C GLU A 227 12.85 -25.52 -10.63
N PRO A 228 13.66 -24.48 -10.95
CA PRO A 228 13.36 -23.10 -10.59
C PRO A 228 12.04 -22.62 -11.17
N TYR A 229 11.81 -22.88 -12.46
CA TYR A 229 10.62 -22.43 -13.17
C TYR A 229 9.33 -23.09 -12.66
N GLU A 230 9.32 -24.41 -12.45
CA GLU A 230 8.12 -25.10 -11.95
C GLU A 230 7.83 -24.78 -10.48
N SER A 231 8.86 -24.56 -9.66
CA SER A 231 8.71 -24.05 -8.29
C SER A 231 8.08 -22.65 -8.30
N ALA A 232 8.62 -21.75 -9.11
CA ALA A 232 8.12 -20.38 -9.25
C ALA A 232 6.68 -20.34 -9.78
N LYS A 233 6.37 -21.14 -10.79
CA LYS A 233 5.05 -21.22 -11.42
C LYS A 233 3.96 -21.67 -10.46
N ARG A 234 4.26 -22.66 -9.60
CA ARG A 234 3.33 -23.12 -8.56
C ARG A 234 3.03 -22.00 -7.56
N ILE A 235 4.05 -21.31 -7.07
CA ILE A 235 3.89 -20.21 -6.11
C ILE A 235 3.15 -19.05 -6.75
N ALA A 236 3.49 -18.64 -7.98
CA ALA A 236 2.78 -17.58 -8.69
C ALA A 236 1.30 -17.93 -8.87
N ALA A 237 0.97 -19.16 -9.25
CA ALA A 237 -0.41 -19.61 -9.36
C ALA A 237 -1.16 -19.54 -8.02
N GLU A 238 -0.52 -19.93 -6.92
CA GLU A 238 -1.09 -19.90 -5.59
C GLU A 238 -1.30 -18.47 -5.07
N LEU A 239 -0.35 -17.56 -5.31
CA LEU A 239 -0.44 -16.16 -4.89
C LEU A 239 -1.43 -15.31 -5.72
N THR A 240 -1.81 -15.76 -6.91
CA THR A 240 -2.87 -15.13 -7.72
C THR A 240 -4.26 -15.77 -7.49
N ASP A 241 -4.38 -16.87 -6.74
CA ASP A 241 -5.66 -17.55 -6.56
C ASP A 241 -6.57 -16.81 -5.57
N TYR A 242 -7.34 -15.85 -6.09
CA TYR A 242 -8.34 -15.10 -5.33
C TYR A 242 -9.33 -16.00 -4.57
N GLY A 243 -9.63 -17.20 -5.10
CA GLY A 243 -10.54 -18.14 -4.45
C GLY A 243 -10.07 -18.57 -3.06
N GLN A 244 -8.76 -18.70 -2.87
CA GLN A 244 -8.17 -19.07 -1.58
C GLN A 244 -8.05 -17.87 -0.63
N PHE A 245 -7.78 -16.68 -1.16
CA PHE A 245 -7.58 -15.50 -0.34
C PHE A 245 -8.87 -14.86 0.14
N MET A 246 -9.94 -14.92 -0.66
CA MET A 246 -11.26 -14.30 -0.42
C MET A 246 -11.25 -12.76 -0.26
N SER A 247 -10.07 -12.16 -0.05
CA SER A 247 -9.84 -10.73 0.12
C SER A 247 -8.48 -10.37 -0.44
N HIS A 248 -8.41 -9.27 -1.19
CA HIS A 248 -7.15 -8.73 -1.72
C HIS A 248 -6.22 -8.20 -0.61
N SER A 249 -6.75 -7.97 0.60
CA SER A 249 -5.96 -7.58 1.78
C SER A 249 -5.62 -8.77 2.68
N ARG A 250 -5.82 -10.02 2.21
CA ARG A 250 -5.57 -11.21 3.03
C ARG A 250 -4.09 -11.34 3.34
N ARG A 251 -3.78 -11.38 4.63
CA ARG A 251 -2.42 -11.54 5.15
C ARG A 251 -1.74 -12.82 4.66
N LEU A 252 -0.54 -12.66 4.10
CA LEU A 252 0.48 -13.71 3.94
C LEU A 252 1.66 -13.44 4.89
N GLY A 253 1.65 -14.08 6.05
CA GLY A 253 2.74 -13.97 7.03
C GLY A 253 3.90 -14.92 6.75
N VAL A 254 5.00 -14.74 7.49
CA VAL A 254 6.26 -15.49 7.33
C VAL A 254 6.07 -17.00 7.26
N ARG A 255 5.29 -17.58 8.20
CA ARG A 255 5.06 -19.03 8.23
C ARG A 255 4.50 -19.54 6.91
N ARG A 256 3.47 -18.87 6.38
CA ARG A 256 2.83 -19.26 5.13
C ARG A 256 3.77 -19.11 3.94
N LEU A 257 4.53 -18.03 3.87
CA LEU A 257 5.48 -17.82 2.77
C LEU A 257 6.59 -18.88 2.75
N ARG A 258 7.08 -19.31 3.92
CA ARG A 258 8.03 -20.43 4.03
C ARG A 258 7.41 -21.77 3.68
N GLU A 259 6.15 -22.02 4.07
CA GLU A 259 5.41 -23.22 3.64
C GLU A 259 5.27 -23.30 2.10
N LEU A 260 5.22 -22.15 1.41
CA LEU A 260 5.26 -22.07 -0.05
C LEU A 260 6.66 -22.33 -0.65
N GLY A 261 7.71 -22.31 0.17
CA GLY A 261 9.09 -22.48 -0.26
C GLY A 261 9.83 -21.17 -0.59
N LEU A 262 9.28 -20.02 -0.23
CA LEU A 262 9.97 -18.73 -0.41
C LEU A 262 11.10 -18.55 0.60
N ASN A 263 12.20 -17.93 0.16
CA ASN A 263 13.32 -17.56 1.01
C ASN A 263 12.97 -16.32 1.86
N VAL A 264 12.41 -16.57 3.05
CA VAL A 264 12.03 -15.53 4.01
C VAL A 264 12.86 -15.65 5.29
N VAL A 265 13.57 -14.59 5.65
CA VAL A 265 14.36 -14.47 6.88
C VAL A 265 13.55 -13.73 7.95
N ASP A 266 13.58 -14.24 9.19
CA ASP A 266 12.90 -13.58 10.31
C ASP A 266 13.68 -12.33 10.69
N LEU A 267 13.02 -11.17 10.66
CA LEU A 267 13.63 -9.92 11.12
C LEU A 267 14.06 -10.02 12.59
N GLU A 268 13.30 -10.74 13.42
CA GLU A 268 13.59 -10.99 14.83
C GLU A 268 14.82 -11.88 15.08
N SER A 269 15.36 -12.54 14.03
CA SER A 269 16.60 -13.33 14.18
C SER A 269 17.84 -12.47 14.39
N ASP A 270 17.77 -11.18 14.05
CA ASP A 270 18.81 -10.19 14.25
C ASP A 270 18.23 -8.94 14.93
N PRO A 271 18.36 -8.82 16.27
CA PRO A 271 17.81 -7.69 17.02
C PRO A 271 18.35 -6.32 16.57
N SER A 272 19.58 -6.25 16.08
CA SER A 272 20.18 -4.99 15.63
C SER A 272 19.60 -4.57 14.29
N LEU A 273 19.46 -5.52 13.35
CA LEU A 273 18.78 -5.29 12.09
C LEU A 273 17.31 -4.89 12.32
N GLN A 274 16.61 -5.60 13.20
CA GLN A 274 15.23 -5.30 13.57
C GLN A 274 15.08 -3.85 14.05
N ASP A 275 15.90 -3.45 15.02
CA ASP A 275 15.86 -2.09 15.58
C ASP A 275 16.11 -1.03 14.51
N LEU A 276 17.05 -1.27 13.60
CA LEU A 276 17.41 -0.32 12.54
C LEU A 276 16.29 -0.20 11.48
N VAL A 277 15.74 -1.33 11.01
CA VAL A 277 14.66 -1.35 10.03
C VAL A 277 13.41 -0.68 10.60
N LEU A 278 13.01 -1.03 11.83
CA LEU A 278 11.83 -0.45 12.47
C LEU A 278 12.04 1.02 12.84
N SER A 279 13.25 1.45 13.18
CA SER A 279 13.56 2.87 13.38
C SER A 279 13.36 3.70 12.12
N VAL A 280 13.81 3.20 10.95
CA VAL A 280 13.58 3.87 9.68
C VAL A 280 12.08 3.97 9.41
N HIS A 281 11.35 2.86 9.52
CA HIS A 281 9.90 2.82 9.29
C HIS A 281 9.14 3.76 10.23
N HIS A 282 9.43 3.76 11.53
CA HIS A 282 8.79 4.66 12.48
C HIS A 282 9.15 6.13 12.25
N ALA A 283 10.38 6.45 11.84
CA ALA A 283 10.74 7.81 11.45
C ALA A 283 9.95 8.29 10.21
N VAL A 284 9.68 7.40 9.25
CA VAL A 284 8.80 7.69 8.11
C VAL A 284 7.36 7.85 8.56
N ASN A 285 6.86 6.98 9.43
CA ASN A 285 5.50 7.09 9.98
C ASN A 285 5.28 8.43 10.68
N HIS A 286 6.24 8.86 11.51
CA HIS A 286 6.21 10.19 12.13
C HIS A 286 6.22 11.32 11.11
N LEU A 287 7.06 11.24 10.07
CA LEU A 287 7.05 12.22 8.97
C LEU A 287 5.67 12.31 8.31
N MET A 288 5.10 11.18 7.90
CA MET A 288 3.81 11.15 7.17
C MET A 288 2.65 11.61 8.05
N ASN A 289 2.65 11.28 9.35
CA ASN A 289 1.57 11.69 10.25
C ASN A 289 1.59 13.19 10.60
N HIS A 290 2.76 13.82 10.58
CA HIS A 290 2.92 15.22 10.99
C HIS A 290 3.10 16.19 9.81
N THR A 291 3.14 15.68 8.58
CA THR A 291 3.33 16.48 7.38
C THR A 291 2.37 16.05 6.28
N GLY A 292 2.36 16.76 5.15
CA GLY A 292 1.62 16.34 3.96
C GLY A 292 2.33 15.28 3.12
N VAL A 293 3.40 14.64 3.61
CA VAL A 293 4.12 13.61 2.85
C VAL A 293 3.28 12.33 2.79
N VAL A 294 3.06 11.83 1.58
CA VAL A 294 2.25 10.62 1.34
C VAL A 294 3.04 9.49 0.66
N LYS A 295 4.19 9.82 0.08
CA LYS A 295 5.10 8.86 -0.55
C LYS A 295 6.53 9.38 -0.48
N ILE A 296 7.47 8.48 -0.20
CA ILE A 296 8.90 8.77 -0.14
C ILE A 296 9.69 7.65 -0.81
N VAL A 297 10.64 8.05 -1.64
CA VAL A 297 11.71 7.19 -2.16
C VAL A 297 13.03 7.85 -1.78
N GLU A 298 13.88 7.20 -0.99
CA GLU A 298 15.12 7.80 -0.49
C GLU A 298 16.26 6.78 -0.37
N ASN A 299 17.51 7.20 -0.49
CA ASN A 299 18.67 6.35 -0.20
C ASN A 299 19.46 6.81 1.03
N HIS A 300 20.34 5.94 1.52
CA HIS A 300 21.24 6.22 2.64
C HIS A 300 22.24 7.38 2.39
N LEU A 301 22.48 7.78 1.14
CA LEU A 301 23.30 8.95 0.78
C LEU A 301 22.53 10.29 0.85
N GLY A 302 21.23 10.25 1.18
CA GLY A 302 20.38 11.44 1.35
C GLY A 302 19.73 11.95 0.06
N LYS A 303 19.80 11.20 -1.05
CA LYS A 303 19.02 11.50 -2.27
C LYS A 303 17.60 11.01 -2.08
N ALA A 304 16.63 11.86 -2.40
CA ALA A 304 15.23 11.58 -2.13
C ALA A 304 14.30 12.19 -3.17
N PHE A 305 13.25 11.44 -3.48
CA PHE A 305 12.01 11.92 -4.07
C PHE A 305 10.92 11.88 -2.98
N ILE A 306 10.21 12.99 -2.80
CA ILE A 306 9.17 13.11 -1.77
C ILE A 306 7.91 13.68 -2.41
N ARG A 307 6.82 12.91 -2.37
CA ARG A 307 5.49 13.38 -2.78
C ARG A 307 4.77 13.96 -1.57
N ARG A 308 4.36 15.23 -1.70
CA ARG A 308 3.52 15.92 -0.72
C ARG A 308 2.18 16.26 -1.36
N VAL A 309 1.11 16.03 -0.61
CA VAL A 309 -0.24 16.49 -0.94
C VAL A 309 -0.58 17.60 0.06
N GLY A 310 -1.06 18.72 -0.47
CA GLY A 310 -1.51 19.83 0.38
C GLY A 310 -2.72 19.37 1.19
N ILE A 311 -2.59 19.36 2.52
CA ILE A 311 -3.74 19.21 3.41
C ILE A 311 -4.50 20.53 3.29
N VAL A 312 -5.48 20.61 2.40
CA VAL A 312 -6.44 21.71 2.44
C VAL A 312 -7.19 21.54 3.76
N PRO A 313 -7.08 22.48 4.72
CA PRO A 313 -7.94 22.42 5.88
C PRO A 313 -9.36 22.45 5.34
N VAL A 314 -10.15 21.42 5.60
CA VAL A 314 -11.58 21.50 5.37
C VAL A 314 -12.04 22.65 6.26
N GLN A 315 -12.23 23.84 5.68
CA GLN A 315 -13.03 24.87 6.32
C GLN A 315 -14.41 24.28 6.43
N THR A 316 -14.71 23.71 7.60
CA THR A 316 -16.08 23.50 8.02
C THR A 316 -16.71 24.88 8.00
N GLN A 317 -17.40 25.23 6.91
CA GLN A 317 -18.30 26.37 6.98
C GLN A 317 -19.24 26.06 8.14
N PRO A 318 -19.40 26.98 9.12
CA PRO A 318 -20.43 26.81 10.12
C PRO A 318 -21.73 26.59 9.35
N SER A 319 -22.41 25.49 9.65
CA SER A 319 -23.73 25.22 9.09
C SER A 319 -24.58 26.45 9.32
N PRO A 320 -25.35 26.94 8.32
CA PRO A 320 -26.30 28.02 8.55
C PRO A 320 -27.19 27.59 9.72
N GLU A 321 -27.25 28.43 10.76
CA GLU A 321 -28.08 28.19 11.93
C GLU A 321 -29.48 27.81 11.48
N ASP A 322 -29.96 26.64 11.94
CA ASP A 322 -31.33 26.21 11.69
C ASP A 322 -32.30 27.26 12.26
N PRO A 323 -33.11 27.96 11.43
CA PRO A 323 -34.01 29.01 11.89
C PRO A 323 -35.09 28.52 12.86
N LEU A 324 -35.21 27.20 13.08
CA LEU A 324 -36.26 26.58 13.88
C LEU A 324 -35.85 26.27 15.33
N ALA A 325 -34.61 26.54 15.74
CA ALA A 325 -34.22 26.44 17.15
C ALA A 325 -34.63 27.69 17.95
N ARG A 326 -35.93 28.02 18.01
CA ARG A 326 -36.42 28.96 19.03
C ARG A 326 -36.44 28.25 20.39
N PRO A 327 -35.83 28.82 21.44
CA PRO A 327 -35.97 28.26 22.78
C PRO A 327 -37.44 28.31 23.23
N PRO A 328 -37.93 27.32 24.00
CA PRO A 328 -39.29 27.34 24.51
C PRO A 328 -39.49 28.55 25.43
N GLU A 329 -40.55 29.34 25.16
CA GLU A 329 -40.98 30.43 26.03
C GLU A 329 -41.29 29.90 27.43
N ILE A 330 -40.53 30.37 28.41
CA ILE A 330 -40.80 30.13 29.82
C ILE A 330 -42.09 30.89 30.16
N ARG A 331 -43.21 30.18 30.25
CA ARG A 331 -44.45 30.70 30.85
C ARG A 331 -44.14 31.14 32.29
N LYS A 332 -44.04 32.45 32.52
CA LYS A 332 -43.96 33.01 33.86
C LYS A 332 -45.20 32.60 34.65
N GLY A 333 -44.97 31.91 35.77
CA GLY A 333 -46.01 31.50 36.71
C GLY A 333 -46.82 32.70 37.19
N GLY A 334 -48.14 32.51 37.25
CA GLY A 334 -49.05 33.48 37.82
C GLY A 334 -48.82 33.64 39.32
N SER A 335 -48.79 34.89 39.77
CA SER A 335 -48.98 35.27 41.17
C SER A 335 -50.42 35.74 41.41
N PRO A 336 -50.96 35.57 42.62
CA PRO A 336 -52.41 35.47 42.84
C PRO A 336 -53.06 36.80 43.20
N GLN A 337 -54.34 36.91 42.81
CA GLN A 337 -55.43 37.64 43.47
C GLN A 337 -55.25 39.14 43.78
N GLN A 338 -56.03 39.96 43.07
CA GLN A 338 -56.85 40.99 43.70
C GLN A 338 -58.14 41.16 42.90
N ARG A 339 -59.26 40.71 43.48
CA ARG A 339 -60.61 41.06 43.03
C ARG A 339 -60.99 42.36 43.72
N THR A 340 -61.15 43.42 42.96
CA THR A 340 -61.97 44.58 43.36
C THR A 340 -63.26 44.55 42.56
N ALA A 341 -64.34 44.76 43.30
CA ALA A 341 -65.71 44.79 42.87
C ALA A 341 -66.07 46.11 42.18
N GLU A 342 -67.20 46.08 41.47
CA GLU A 342 -68.18 47.16 41.15
C GLU A 342 -68.66 47.00 39.70
N ARG A 343 -69.84 46.42 39.44
CA ARG A 343 -71.17 47.07 39.45
C ARG A 343 -71.16 48.44 38.77
N GLN A 344 -71.66 48.51 37.54
CA GLN A 344 -73.06 48.80 37.22
C GLN A 344 -73.38 48.41 35.78
#